data_AF-A0A8S3R056-F1
#
_entry.id   AF-A0A8S3R056-F1
#
_cell.length_a   1.000
_cell.length_b   1.000
_cell.length_c   1.000
_cell.angle_alpha   90.00
_cell.angle_beta   90.00
_cell.angle_gamma   90.00
#
_symmetry.space_group_name_H-M   'P 1'
#
loop_
_entity.id
_entity.type
_entity.pdbx_description
1 polymer ?
#
loop_
_entity_poly.entity_id
_entity_poly.type
_entity_poly.pdbx_seq_one_letter_code
_entity_poly.pdbx_strand_id
1 'polypeptide(L)'
;MVYDHDSSIVVLLDTLNEDAPLWSKTEKLLEFEKFDIELDNDQTPREVQLSIVHRANKHDKRSIHVFSAKECKSGNSFLPTTADMLVLLQRVIDQRKHQTGPVTVVCSNGATTSGLFVALSLILEKMKIDDQVDVFQVIRTIQLRRPEFVTNFDQYEYCYKCIKDLLEGQSVYANL
;
A
#
# COMPACT_ATOMS: atom_id res chain seq x y z
N MET A 1 6.05 -11.50 11.69
CA MET A 1 5.77 -11.36 10.24
C MET A 1 6.60 -10.25 9.59
N VAL A 2 6.40 -8.97 9.94
CA VAL A 2 7.13 -7.85 9.28
C VAL A 2 8.65 -7.95 9.52
N TYR A 3 9.06 -8.26 10.76
CA TYR A 3 10.47 -8.49 11.11
C TYR A 3 11.04 -9.79 10.50
N ASP A 4 10.26 -10.87 10.48
CA ASP A 4 10.71 -12.18 9.97
C ASP A 4 10.91 -12.21 8.44
N HIS A 5 10.12 -11.41 7.71
CA HIS A 5 10.17 -11.34 6.24
C HIS A 5 10.94 -10.12 5.71
N ASP A 6 11.56 -9.35 6.60
CA ASP A 6 12.30 -8.13 6.25
C ASP A 6 11.48 -7.12 5.43
N SER A 7 10.20 -7.01 5.79
CA SER A 7 9.27 -6.08 5.16
C SER A 7 9.50 -4.66 5.67
N SER A 8 10.25 -3.86 4.92
CA SER A 8 10.55 -2.47 5.29
C SER A 8 9.43 -1.47 4.90
N ILE A 9 8.42 -1.92 4.14
CA ILE A 9 7.28 -1.09 3.72
C ILE A 9 5.97 -1.76 4.11
N VAL A 10 5.09 -0.98 4.76
CA VAL A 10 3.72 -1.37 5.08
C VAL A 10 2.75 -0.34 4.49
N VAL A 11 1.71 -0.80 3.81
CA VAL A 11 0.66 0.05 3.23
C VAL A 11 -0.67 -0.30 3.90
N LEU A 12 -1.26 0.68 4.57
CA LEU A 12 -2.54 0.60 5.25
C LEU A 12 -3.60 1.33 4.42
N LEU A 13 -4.55 0.56 3.87
CA LEU A 13 -5.56 1.06 2.94
C LEU A 13 -6.95 1.31 3.55
N ASP A 14 -7.11 1.11 4.86
CA ASP A 14 -8.37 1.33 5.54
C ASP A 14 -8.20 2.21 6.79
N THR A 15 -9.27 2.91 7.16
CA THR A 15 -9.47 3.45 8.49
C THR A 15 -9.35 2.30 9.48
N LEU A 16 -8.29 2.38 10.27
CA LEU A 16 -8.01 1.50 11.39
C LEU A 16 -9.31 1.12 12.09
N ASN A 17 -9.58 -0.18 12.25
CA ASN A 17 -10.50 -0.60 13.29
C ASN A 17 -10.00 0.06 14.59
N GLU A 18 -10.86 0.78 15.29
CA GLU A 18 -10.53 1.39 16.60
C GLU A 18 -9.99 0.34 17.58
N ASP A 19 -10.36 -0.93 17.37
CA ASP A 19 -9.91 -2.11 18.11
C ASP A 19 -8.48 -2.59 17.81
N ALA A 20 -7.77 -2.01 16.84
CA ALA A 20 -6.39 -2.41 16.51
C ALA A 20 -5.37 -1.60 17.34
N PRO A 21 -4.79 -2.17 18.42
CA PRO A 21 -4.02 -1.43 19.42
C PRO A 21 -2.69 -0.85 18.91
N LEU A 22 -2.18 -1.36 17.78
CA LEU A 22 -0.86 -1.00 17.26
C LEU A 22 -0.80 0.42 16.65
N TRP A 23 -1.96 0.97 16.28
CA TRP A 23 -2.05 2.20 15.47
C TRP A 23 -2.97 3.26 16.08
N SER A 24 -3.72 2.89 17.13
CA SER A 24 -4.71 3.75 17.79
C SER A 24 -4.12 4.55 18.96
N LYS A 25 -2.94 4.17 19.46
CA LYS A 25 -2.32 4.87 20.59
C LYS A 25 -1.33 5.93 20.14
N THR A 26 -1.58 7.16 20.59
CA THR A 26 -0.72 8.35 20.53
C THR A 26 0.61 8.21 21.30
N GLU A 27 1.00 6.98 21.66
CA GLU A 27 2.21 6.70 22.43
C GLU A 27 3.39 6.55 21.45
N LYS A 28 4.43 7.36 21.64
CA LYS A 28 5.65 7.34 20.82
C LYS A 28 6.39 5.98 20.87
N LEU A 29 6.10 5.16 21.88
CA LEU A 29 6.70 3.86 22.13
C LEU A 29 5.59 2.86 22.42
N LEU A 30 5.47 1.85 21.56
CA LEU A 30 4.56 0.73 21.68
C LEU A 30 5.35 -0.54 21.93
N GLU A 31 5.09 -1.20 23.05
CA GLU A 31 5.67 -2.50 23.34
C GLU A 31 4.74 -3.60 22.83
N PHE A 32 5.21 -4.36 21.85
CA PHE A 32 4.48 -5.51 21.30
C PHE A 32 5.29 -6.78 21.50
N GLU A 33 4.90 -7.57 22.51
CA GLU A 33 5.53 -8.83 22.90
C GLU A 33 7.05 -8.72 23.17
N LYS A 34 7.87 -8.96 22.13
CA LYS A 34 9.34 -8.97 22.15
C LYS A 34 9.95 -7.79 21.41
N PHE A 35 9.12 -6.91 20.88
CA PHE A 35 9.50 -5.79 20.03
C PHE A 35 9.11 -4.47 20.68
N ASP A 36 10.03 -3.52 20.65
CA ASP A 36 9.79 -2.14 21.03
C ASP A 36 9.63 -1.34 19.73
N ILE A 37 8.49 -0.67 19.55
CA ILE A 37 8.11 0.05 18.34
C ILE A 37 8.12 1.54 18.64
N GLU A 38 9.03 2.27 18.01
CA GLU A 38 9.12 3.73 18.09
C GLU A 38 8.37 4.36 16.90
N LEU A 39 7.39 5.21 17.19
CA LEU A 39 6.70 6.01 16.19
C LEU A 39 7.46 7.31 15.95
N ASP A 40 7.94 7.52 14.72
CA ASP A 40 8.48 8.80 14.28
C ASP A 40 7.41 9.56 13.48
N ASN A 41 6.80 10.54 14.15
CA ASN A 41 5.70 11.36 13.63
C ASN A 41 6.18 12.64 12.92
N ASP A 42 7.47 12.77 12.61
CA ASP A 42 8.00 13.96 11.93
C ASP A 42 7.58 14.08 10.45
N GLN A 43 6.91 13.07 9.89
CA GLN A 43 6.42 13.05 8.51
C GLN A 43 4.90 13.32 8.43
N THR A 44 4.43 13.73 7.24
CA THR A 44 3.03 14.12 6.96
C THR A 44 2.01 13.09 7.47
N PRO A 45 0.75 13.44 7.79
CA PRO A 45 -0.24 12.49 8.35
C PRO A 45 -0.54 11.24 7.50
N ARG A 46 -0.08 11.21 6.23
CA ARG A 46 -0.24 10.09 5.29
C ARG A 46 0.95 9.13 5.27
N GLU A 47 2.08 9.52 5.85
CA GLU A 47 3.32 8.74 5.89
C GLU A 47 3.89 8.78 7.30
N VAL A 48 3.93 7.63 7.95
CA VAL A 48 4.46 7.48 9.31
C VAL A 48 5.66 6.54 9.23
N GLN A 49 6.79 6.95 9.77
CA GLN A 49 7.95 6.08 9.87
C GLN A 49 7.92 5.39 11.24
N LEU A 50 8.00 4.06 11.22
CA LEU A 50 8.14 3.24 12.41
C LEU A 50 9.57 2.73 12.52
N SER A 51 10.09 2.65 13.74
CA SER A 51 11.30 1.88 14.00
C SER A 51 10.96 0.72 14.93
N ILE A 52 11.23 -0.51 14.48
CA ILE A 52 11.08 -1.71 15.29
C ILE A 52 12.44 -2.13 15.80
N VAL A 53 12.56 -2.29 17.11
CA VAL A 53 13.75 -2.79 17.80
C VAL A 53 13.40 -4.10 18.49
N HIS A 54 14.19 -5.15 18.25
CA HIS A 54 14.02 -6.40 18.96
C HIS A 54 14.62 -6.31 20.37
N ARG A 55 13.81 -6.55 21.41
CA ARG A 55 14.21 -6.33 22.82
C ARG A 55 15.41 -7.17 23.27
N ALA A 56 15.50 -8.40 22.76
CA ALA A 56 16.64 -9.28 23.06
C ALA A 56 17.88 -8.99 22.20
N ASN A 57 17.74 -8.19 21.13
CA ASN A 57 18.83 -7.89 20.22
C ASN A 57 18.81 -6.41 19.80
N LYS A 58 19.12 -5.52 20.75
CA LYS A 58 19.06 -4.05 20.59
C LYS A 58 19.93 -3.48 19.46
N HIS A 59 20.82 -4.28 18.88
CA HIS A 59 21.66 -3.90 17.74
C HIS A 59 20.94 -4.01 16.38
N ASP A 60 19.85 -4.78 16.28
CA ASP A 60 19.08 -4.93 15.04
C ASP A 60 17.84 -4.01 15.08
N LYS A 61 18.08 -2.72 14.80
CA LYS A 61 17.03 -1.70 14.63
C LYS A 61 16.63 -1.66 13.15
N ARG A 62 15.34 -1.89 12.87
CA ARG A 62 14.80 -1.83 11.50
C ARG A 62 13.81 -0.69 11.36
N SER A 63 14.02 0.16 10.36
CA SER A 63 13.09 1.22 9.99
C SER A 63 12.06 0.68 8.99
N ILE A 64 10.79 0.88 9.30
CA ILE A 64 9.66 0.48 8.49
C ILE A 64 8.87 1.73 8.12
N HIS A 65 8.57 1.89 6.84
CA HIS A 65 7.80 3.01 6.35
C HIS A 65 6.35 2.58 6.22
N VAL A 66 5.46 3.29 6.89
CA VAL A 66 4.03 3.00 6.92
C VAL A 66 3.28 4.08 6.16
N PHE A 67 2.69 3.70 5.05
CA PHE A 67 1.84 4.57 4.24
C PHE A 67 0.39 4.35 4.65
N SER A 68 -0.27 5.41 5.12
CA SER A 68 -1.64 5.35 5.62
C SER A 68 -2.59 6.11 4.71
N ALA A 69 -3.49 5.39 4.03
CA ALA A 69 -4.52 5.94 3.17
C ALA A 69 -5.80 6.31 3.95
N LYS A 70 -5.66 6.95 5.12
CA LYS A 70 -6.76 7.31 6.04
C LYS A 70 -7.89 8.13 5.38
N GLU A 71 -7.60 8.85 4.30
CA GLU A 71 -8.52 9.78 3.64
C GLU A 71 -9.01 9.29 2.26
N CYS A 72 -8.66 8.06 1.86
CA CYS A 72 -8.97 7.58 0.52
C CYS A 72 -10.47 7.31 0.29
N LYS A 73 -11.30 7.27 1.35
CA LYS A 73 -12.75 7.05 1.26
C LYS A 73 -13.50 8.38 1.12
N SER A 74 -13.72 8.82 -0.11
CA SER A 74 -14.65 9.93 -0.40
C SER A 74 -16.08 9.37 -0.58
N GLY A 75 -16.92 9.52 0.45
CA GLY A 75 -18.36 9.24 0.40
C GLY A 75 -18.80 7.78 0.63
N ASN A 76 -20.07 7.50 0.35
CA ASN A 76 -20.78 6.21 0.55
C ASN A 76 -20.28 5.07 -0.39
N SER A 77 -19.12 5.27 -1.00
CA SER A 77 -18.49 4.41 -1.99
C SER A 77 -17.50 3.49 -1.28
N PHE A 78 -17.61 2.19 -1.50
CA PHE A 78 -16.66 1.20 -0.99
C PHE A 78 -15.24 1.34 -1.59
N LEU A 79 -15.11 2.10 -2.68
CA LEU A 79 -13.89 2.26 -3.45
C LEU A 79 -13.25 3.64 -3.22
N PRO A 80 -11.91 3.70 -3.11
CA PRO A 80 -11.20 4.97 -2.94
C PRO A 80 -11.18 5.82 -4.21
N THR A 81 -10.91 7.12 -4.11
CA THR A 81 -10.74 7.99 -5.29
C THR A 81 -9.56 7.52 -6.14
N THR A 82 -9.70 7.51 -7.48
CA THR A 82 -8.64 7.08 -8.40
C THR A 82 -7.35 7.89 -8.22
N ALA A 83 -7.47 9.21 -8.08
CA ALA A 83 -6.34 10.11 -7.86
C ALA A 83 -5.56 9.78 -6.58
N ASP A 84 -6.24 9.57 -5.45
CA ASP A 84 -5.58 9.28 -4.17
C ASP A 84 -4.86 7.93 -4.20
N MET A 85 -5.47 6.93 -4.84
CA MET A 85 -4.83 5.62 -5.04
C MET A 85 -3.58 5.73 -5.91
N LEU A 86 -3.62 6.50 -6.99
CA LEU A 86 -2.47 6.70 -7.86
C LEU A 86 -1.33 7.44 -7.15
N VAL A 87 -1.64 8.48 -6.37
CA VAL A 87 -0.64 9.21 -5.55
C VAL A 87 -0.01 8.27 -4.52
N LEU A 88 -0.82 7.45 -3.84
CA LEU A 88 -0.31 6.46 -2.88
C LEU A 88 0.60 5.42 -3.56
N LEU A 89 0.17 4.89 -4.71
CA LEU A 89 0.95 3.94 -5.50
C LEU A 89 2.31 4.52 -5.90
N GLN A 90 2.34 5.76 -6.40
CA GLN A 90 3.58 6.42 -6.78
C GLN A 90 4.54 6.56 -5.60
N ARG A 91 4.06 7.03 -4.44
CA ARG A 91 4.87 7.15 -3.22
C ARG A 91 5.46 5.82 -2.78
N VAL A 92 4.65 4.76 -2.77
CA VAL A 92 5.10 3.41 -2.39
C VAL A 92 6.12 2.87 -3.38
N ILE A 93 5.91 3.08 -4.69
CA ILE A 93 6.86 2.66 -5.73
C ILE A 93 8.18 3.41 -5.59
N ASP A 94 8.14 4.72 -5.32
CA ASP A 94 9.35 5.52 -5.11
C ASP A 94 10.11 5.08 -3.86
N GLN A 95 9.41 4.83 -2.76
CA GLN A 95 10.04 4.30 -1.54
C GLN A 95 10.63 2.90 -1.74
N ARG A 96 9.95 2.06 -2.53
CA ARG A 96 10.44 0.72 -2.88
C ARG A 96 11.75 0.76 -3.68
N LYS A 97 12.07 1.84 -4.40
CA LYS A 97 13.37 1.95 -5.09
C LYS A 97 14.54 2.00 -4.11
N HIS A 98 14.31 2.46 -2.88
CA HIS A 98 15.34 2.62 -1.85
C HIS A 98 15.45 1.42 -0.90
N GLN A 99 14.55 0.43 -1.01
CA GLN A 99 14.47 -0.68 -0.05
C GLN A 99 14.37 -2.02 -0.76
N THR A 100 15.09 -3.01 -0.22
CA THR A 100 15.16 -4.36 -0.78
C THR A 100 14.37 -5.33 0.09
N GLY A 101 13.04 -5.21 0.07
CA GLY A 101 12.15 -6.06 0.88
C GLY A 101 10.73 -6.15 0.31
N PRO A 102 9.95 -7.16 0.72
CA PRO A 102 8.56 -7.28 0.32
C PRO A 102 7.71 -6.14 0.90
N VAL A 103 6.76 -5.65 0.10
CA VAL A 103 5.78 -4.65 0.54
C VAL A 103 4.58 -5.36 1.18
N THR A 104 4.30 -5.03 2.43
CA THR A 104 3.16 -5.60 3.16
C THR A 104 1.94 -4.70 2.99
N VAL A 105 0.93 -5.17 2.26
CA VAL A 105 -0.31 -4.40 2.02
C VAL A 105 -1.43 -4.97 2.88
N VAL A 106 -2.08 -4.12 3.66
CA VAL A 106 -3.15 -4.50 4.60
C VAL A 106 -4.40 -3.66 4.35
N CYS A 107 -5.53 -4.35 4.28
CA CYS A 107 -6.88 -3.80 4.20
C CYS A 107 -7.68 -4.43 5.36
N SER A 108 -8.83 -3.85 5.71
CA SER A 108 -9.78 -4.39 6.71
C SER A 108 -10.15 -5.86 6.46
N ASN A 109 -10.42 -6.24 5.21
CA ASN A 109 -10.68 -7.64 4.82
C ASN A 109 -9.49 -8.33 4.13
N GLY A 110 -8.38 -7.61 3.92
CA GLY A 110 -7.19 -8.13 3.24
C GLY A 110 -7.37 -8.54 1.77
N ALA A 111 -8.51 -8.23 1.14
CA ALA A 111 -8.84 -8.68 -0.22
C ALA A 111 -9.20 -7.54 -1.18
N THR A 112 -10.08 -6.61 -0.79
CA THR A 112 -10.65 -5.63 -1.74
C THR A 112 -9.66 -4.54 -2.13
N THR A 113 -9.37 -3.59 -1.25
CA THR A 113 -8.52 -2.43 -1.61
C THR A 113 -7.07 -2.85 -1.76
N SER A 114 -6.63 -3.85 -0.98
CA SER A 114 -5.34 -4.50 -1.14
C SER A 114 -5.20 -5.15 -2.52
N GLY A 115 -6.24 -5.85 -3.00
CA GLY A 115 -6.25 -6.46 -4.32
C GLY A 115 -6.18 -5.44 -5.45
N LEU A 116 -6.92 -4.34 -5.33
CA LEU A 116 -6.86 -3.21 -6.27
C LEU A 116 -5.46 -2.57 -6.28
N PHE A 117 -4.88 -2.32 -5.10
CA PHE A 117 -3.54 -1.75 -4.99
C PHE A 117 -2.49 -2.64 -5.65
N VAL A 118 -2.53 -3.95 -5.39
CA VAL A 118 -1.60 -4.93 -5.97
C VAL A 118 -1.82 -5.10 -7.49
N ALA A 119 -3.07 -5.05 -7.95
CA ALA A 119 -3.37 -5.09 -9.38
C ALA A 119 -2.81 -3.87 -10.10
N LEU A 120 -3.07 -2.68 -9.57
CA LEU A 120 -2.59 -1.43 -10.14
C LEU A 120 -1.06 -1.34 -10.11
N SER A 121 -0.40 -1.76 -9.04
CA SER A 121 1.07 -1.75 -8.98
C SER A 121 1.68 -2.65 -10.05
N LEU A 122 1.13 -3.85 -10.27
CA LEU A 122 1.61 -4.77 -11.30
C LEU A 122 1.34 -4.25 -12.72
N ILE A 123 0.17 -3.62 -12.92
CA ILE A 123 -0.19 -2.99 -14.20
C ILE A 123 0.78 -1.84 -14.51
N LEU A 124 1.07 -0.97 -13.54
CA LEU A 124 2.02 0.12 -13.68
C LEU A 124 3.43 -0.36 -14.00
N GLU A 125 3.89 -1.42 -13.34
CA GLU A 125 5.19 -2.02 -13.62
C GLU A 125 5.25 -2.58 -15.04
N LYS A 126 4.23 -3.33 -15.47
CA LYS A 126 4.17 -3.88 -16.83
C LYS A 126 4.08 -2.80 -17.90
N MET A 127 3.25 -1.78 -17.70
CA MET A 127 3.15 -0.66 -18.64
C MET A 127 4.50 0.06 -18.81
N LYS A 128 5.26 0.23 -17.73
CA LYS A 128 6.59 0.87 -17.80
C LYS A 128 7.64 0.06 -18.56
N ILE A 129 7.48 -1.26 -18.64
CA ILE A 129 8.46 -2.16 -19.28
C ILE A 129 8.07 -2.46 -20.73
N ASP A 130 6.80 -2.82 -20.96
CA ASP A 130 6.33 -3.38 -22.23
C ASP A 130 5.52 -2.35 -23.07
N ASP A 131 5.20 -1.17 -22.53
CA ASP A 131 4.30 -0.14 -23.10
C ASP A 131 2.90 -0.68 -23.49
N GLN A 132 2.59 -1.89 -23.04
CA GLN A 132 1.33 -2.59 -23.25
C GLN A 132 0.93 -3.27 -21.95
N VAL A 133 -0.37 -3.33 -21.70
CA VAL A 133 -0.87 -4.07 -20.53
C VAL A 133 -2.16 -4.81 -20.85
N ASP A 134 -2.16 -6.10 -20.50
CA ASP A 134 -3.35 -6.93 -20.48
C ASP A 134 -3.86 -7.02 -19.03
N VAL A 135 -4.87 -6.20 -18.73
CA VAL A 135 -5.50 -6.11 -17.40
C VAL A 135 -6.11 -7.44 -16.98
N PHE A 136 -6.69 -8.19 -17.93
CA PHE A 136 -7.29 -9.49 -17.64
C PHE A 136 -6.23 -10.50 -17.21
N GLN A 137 -5.11 -10.58 -17.93
CA GLN A 137 -4.03 -11.48 -17.58
C GLN A 137 -3.36 -11.10 -16.26
N VAL A 138 -3.22 -9.81 -15.97
CA VAL A 138 -2.70 -9.33 -14.69
C VAL A 138 -3.61 -9.78 -13.54
N ILE A 139 -4.91 -9.50 -13.64
CA ILE A 139 -5.86 -9.86 -12.58
C ILE A 139 -5.93 -11.37 -12.41
N ARG A 140 -5.94 -12.14 -13.50
CA ARG A 140 -5.90 -13.60 -13.45
C ARG A 140 -4.63 -14.11 -12.73
N THR A 141 -3.47 -13.52 -13.04
CA THR A 141 -2.20 -13.88 -12.39
C THR A 141 -2.24 -13.64 -10.88
N ILE A 142 -2.86 -12.55 -10.46
CA ILE A 142 -3.03 -12.21 -9.05
C ILE A 142 -4.04 -13.16 -8.38
N GLN A 143 -5.16 -13.46 -9.04
CA GLN A 143 -6.17 -14.39 -8.55
C GLN A 143 -5.64 -15.82 -8.36
N LEU A 144 -4.65 -16.24 -9.16
CA LEU A 144 -3.96 -17.52 -8.94
C LEU A 144 -3.22 -17.57 -7.59
N ARG A 145 -2.76 -16.43 -7.06
CA ARG A 145 -2.11 -16.34 -5.74
C ARG A 145 -3.11 -16.13 -4.62
N ARG A 146 -4.13 -15.28 -4.85
CA ARG A 146 -5.23 -15.03 -3.93
C ARG A 146 -6.55 -14.87 -4.70
N PRO A 147 -7.44 -15.88 -4.69
CA PRO A 147 -8.66 -15.86 -5.52
C PRO A 147 -9.67 -14.79 -5.10
N GLU A 148 -9.57 -14.28 -3.87
CA GLU A 148 -10.45 -13.23 -3.34
C GLU A 148 -10.13 -11.83 -3.88
N PHE A 149 -9.08 -11.67 -4.69
CA PHE A 149 -8.69 -10.37 -5.22
C PHE A 149 -9.52 -10.03 -6.47
N VAL A 150 -10.06 -8.80 -6.49
CA VAL A 150 -10.78 -8.23 -7.65
C VAL A 150 -11.92 -9.15 -8.12
N THR A 151 -12.81 -9.53 -7.19
CA THR A 151 -13.94 -10.44 -7.48
C THR A 151 -15.14 -9.74 -8.10
N ASN A 152 -15.28 -8.43 -7.85
CA ASN A 152 -16.47 -7.68 -8.26
C ASN A 152 -16.23 -6.93 -9.57
N PHE A 153 -17.29 -6.81 -10.38
CA PHE A 153 -17.24 -6.06 -11.63
C PHE A 153 -16.83 -4.59 -11.41
N ASP A 154 -17.35 -3.94 -10.37
CA ASP A 154 -17.01 -2.54 -10.06
C ASP A 154 -15.52 -2.35 -9.75
N GLN A 155 -14.88 -3.34 -9.12
CA GLN A 155 -13.44 -3.31 -8.86
C GLN A 155 -12.64 -3.47 -10.16
N TYR A 156 -13.13 -4.32 -11.07
CA TYR A 156 -12.54 -4.49 -12.39
C TYR A 156 -12.66 -3.20 -13.22
N GLU A 157 -13.84 -2.59 -13.27
CA GLU A 157 -14.07 -1.31 -13.94
C GLU A 157 -13.20 -0.19 -13.34
N TYR A 158 -13.05 -0.18 -12.01
CA TYR A 158 -12.19 0.75 -11.30
C TYR A 158 -10.72 0.65 -11.74
N CYS A 159 -10.18 -0.56 -11.93
CA CYS A 159 -8.83 -0.72 -12.47
C CYS A 159 -8.67 -0.04 -13.83
N TYR A 160 -9.64 -0.17 -14.74
CA TYR A 160 -9.60 0.51 -16.04
C TYR A 160 -9.68 2.03 -15.90
N LYS A 161 -10.53 2.54 -15.00
CA LYS A 161 -10.62 3.98 -14.71
C LYS A 161 -9.28 4.53 -14.22
N CYS A 162 -8.63 3.87 -13.26
CA CYS A 162 -7.30 4.26 -12.79
C CYS A 162 -6.24 4.28 -13.90
N ILE A 163 -6.24 3.28 -14.80
CA ILE A 163 -5.29 3.23 -15.92
C ILE A 163 -5.54 4.38 -16.88
N LYS A 164 -6.81 4.65 -17.19
CA LYS A 164 -7.20 5.77 -18.04
C LYS A 164 -6.74 7.10 -17.44
N ASP A 165 -7.04 7.34 -16.16
CA ASP A 165 -6.65 8.57 -15.45
C ASP A 165 -5.11 8.72 -15.41
N LEU A 166 -4.38 7.62 -15.22
CA LEU A 166 -2.92 7.61 -15.27
C LEU A 166 -2.40 8.03 -16.65
N LEU A 167 -2.94 7.43 -17.73
CA LEU A 167 -2.51 7.72 -19.09
C LEU A 167 -2.85 9.16 -19.49
N GLU A 168 -4.03 9.64 -19.13
CA GLU A 168 -4.41 11.04 -19.32
C GLU A 168 -3.44 11.96 -18.56
N GLY A 169 -3.13 11.64 -17.30
CA GLY A 169 -2.14 12.34 -16.50
C GLY A 169 -0.76 12.37 -17.16
N GLN A 170 -0.27 11.26 -17.70
CA GLN A 170 1.04 11.20 -18.38
C GLN A 170 1.06 11.91 -19.75
N SER A 171 -0.04 11.86 -20.51
CA SER A 171 -0.15 12.52 -21.81
C SER A 171 -0.06 14.05 -21.72
N VAL A 172 -0.49 14.62 -20.58
CA VAL A 172 -0.37 16.07 -20.31
C VAL A 172 1.09 16.48 -20.07
N TYR A 173 1.94 15.57 -19.55
CA TYR A 173 3.37 15.81 -19.37
C TYR A 173 4.23 15.44 -20.59
N ALA A 174 3.71 14.66 -21.54
CA ALA A 174 4.43 14.28 -22.75
C ALA A 174 4.44 15.36 -23.85
N ASN A 175 3.64 16.43 -23.69
CA ASN A 175 3.49 17.51 -24.66
C ASN A 175 4.21 18.82 -24.27
N LEU A 176 5.24 18.74 -23.42
CA LEU A 176 6.11 19.87 -23.06
C LEU A 176 7.57 19.58 -23.38
#